data_AF-A0A970NL91-F1
#
_entry.id   AF-A0A970NL91-F1
#
_cell.length_a   1.000
_cell.length_b   1.000
_cell.length_c   1.000
_cell.angle_alpha   90.00
_cell.angle_beta   90.00
_cell.angle_gamma   90.00
#
_symmetry.space_group_name_H-M   'P 1'
#
loop_
_entity.id
_entity.type
_entity.pdbx_description
1 polymer ?
#
loop_
_entity_poly.entity_id
_entity_poly.type
_entity_poly.pdbx_seq_one_letter_code
_entity_poly.pdbx_strand_id
1 'polypeptide(L)'
;MLRLFTLLLALTIASAANAQTADAVSVRDHGAIGDGVTDDTAAFEAAIDAAADMGGYVYVPSGEYRVTRPLTLEGIGMTGPAVGAWPADIDALPAILPMHHDGPAVHLLAGGSVQGLDITYDWQGGEPEDGPPAILISGIGCLVRDMRIRYAWDGILTDGTHNVGRLNIQDVFMVSVRNVGVRVTGTWDVPALRNIEVWNMGPVPRPLEQGIGFHLGKNDLIRVTDCFAFAMGTGFLIEDEIEGLEIEGGTWGVLTGCSTDYCPVGVHVRGGNTVSISGGTFWEHGQSLIVDGEEARVRLTGAELKSNGAPAVEVRAADHVVITGCSLIRNMEGYDAPAVVWSGGRLVLQGNMIEARGAGVVIEEGRGAGLIQGNLISCQDGQAIVVDTGLEPAISVNGNQVMDIPPPPVENTED
;
A
#
# COMPACT_ATOMS: atom_id res chain seq x y z
N MET A 1 -32.23 -63.61 -41.56
CA MET A 1 -30.92 -63.81 -40.93
C MET A 1 -30.40 -62.45 -40.50
N LEU A 2 -29.75 -62.45 -39.33
CA LEU A 2 -29.39 -61.34 -38.46
C LEU A 2 -28.15 -60.54 -38.95
N ARG A 3 -27.98 -59.32 -38.40
CA ARG A 3 -26.78 -58.44 -38.30
C ARG A 3 -26.79 -57.27 -39.29
N LEU A 4 -27.15 -56.02 -38.92
CA LEU A 4 -26.62 -55.14 -37.86
C LEU A 4 -25.12 -54.89 -38.04
N PHE A 5 -24.72 -53.72 -38.53
CA PHE A 5 -23.61 -52.92 -37.97
C PHE A 5 -23.68 -51.49 -38.53
N THR A 6 -24.13 -50.59 -37.67
CA THR A 6 -24.09 -49.14 -37.80
C THR A 6 -22.63 -48.69 -37.78
N LEU A 7 -22.17 -47.99 -38.82
CA LEU A 7 -20.84 -47.39 -38.83
C LEU A 7 -20.90 -46.09 -38.01
N LEU A 8 -20.48 -46.17 -36.75
CA LEU A 8 -20.32 -45.02 -35.86
C LEU A 8 -19.08 -44.24 -36.32
N LEU A 9 -19.28 -43.03 -36.84
CA LEU A 9 -18.22 -42.06 -37.09
C LEU A 9 -17.67 -41.62 -35.72
N ALA A 10 -16.58 -42.23 -35.27
CA ALA A 10 -15.83 -41.74 -34.12
C ALA A 10 -15.12 -40.44 -34.55
N LEU A 11 -15.77 -39.31 -34.28
CA LEU A 11 -15.15 -38.00 -34.33
C LEU A 11 -14.09 -37.97 -33.23
N THR A 12 -12.82 -38.15 -33.60
CA THR A 12 -11.71 -37.86 -32.68
C THR A 12 -11.74 -36.37 -32.37
N ILE A 13 -12.26 -36.02 -31.21
CA ILE A 13 -11.96 -34.74 -30.56
C ILE A 13 -10.49 -34.86 -30.14
N ALA A 14 -9.59 -34.46 -31.04
CA ALA A 14 -8.22 -34.17 -30.65
C ALA A 14 -8.29 -32.99 -29.67
N SER A 15 -7.90 -33.29 -28.43
CA SER A 15 -7.72 -32.38 -27.31
C SER A 15 -7.27 -30.97 -27.74
N ALA A 16 -8.13 -29.97 -27.50
CA ALA A 16 -7.69 -28.59 -27.31
C ALA A 16 -7.27 -28.41 -25.84
N ALA A 17 -6.21 -29.11 -25.44
CA ALA A 17 -5.50 -28.88 -24.19
C ALA A 17 -4.01 -29.08 -24.48
N ASN A 18 -3.37 -28.04 -25.02
CA ASN A 18 -1.93 -27.76 -24.94
C ASN A 18 -1.55 -26.54 -25.80
N ALA A 19 -2.19 -25.39 -25.55
CA ALA A 19 -1.79 -24.12 -26.19
C ALA A 19 -1.26 -23.09 -25.16
N GLN A 20 -0.86 -23.53 -23.97
CA GLN A 20 -0.38 -22.65 -22.91
C GLN A 20 0.99 -23.05 -22.33
N THR A 21 1.73 -23.93 -23.01
CA THR A 21 3.03 -24.45 -22.54
C THR A 21 4.15 -24.35 -23.56
N ALA A 22 3.92 -23.75 -24.75
CA ALA A 22 4.97 -23.69 -25.78
C ALA A 22 6.14 -22.77 -25.39
N ASP A 23 5.90 -21.80 -24.50
CA ASP A 23 6.86 -20.75 -24.13
C ASP A 23 7.26 -20.80 -22.64
N ALA A 24 6.95 -21.89 -21.93
CA ALA A 24 7.19 -22.04 -20.49
C ALA A 24 8.42 -22.91 -20.21
N VAL A 25 9.37 -22.41 -19.42
CA VAL A 25 10.52 -23.17 -18.91
C VAL A 25 10.29 -23.50 -17.44
N SER A 26 10.05 -24.78 -17.13
CA SER A 26 9.80 -25.22 -15.76
C SER A 26 11.11 -25.34 -14.98
N VAL A 27 11.18 -24.77 -13.77
CA VAL A 27 12.35 -24.94 -12.88
C VAL A 27 12.67 -26.40 -12.56
N ARG A 28 11.66 -27.28 -12.61
CA ARG A 28 11.85 -28.74 -12.41
C ARG A 28 12.59 -29.43 -13.55
N ASP A 29 12.45 -28.91 -14.77
CA ASP A 29 13.20 -29.45 -15.92
C ASP A 29 14.69 -29.14 -15.82
N HIS A 30 15.04 -28.18 -14.96
CA HIS A 30 16.41 -27.78 -14.60
C HIS A 30 16.87 -28.34 -13.25
N GLY A 31 16.10 -29.24 -12.64
CA GLY A 31 16.51 -29.99 -11.45
C GLY A 31 16.03 -29.43 -10.12
N ALA A 32 15.16 -28.41 -10.10
CA ALA A 32 14.54 -27.95 -8.86
C ALA A 32 13.68 -29.06 -8.24
N ILE A 33 13.83 -29.29 -6.93
CA ILE A 33 13.09 -30.31 -6.19
C ILE A 33 11.83 -29.70 -5.57
N GLY A 34 11.95 -28.54 -4.93
CA GLY A 34 10.81 -27.87 -4.28
C GLY A 34 10.31 -28.58 -3.02
N ASP A 35 11.24 -29.16 -2.24
CA ASP A 35 10.97 -29.92 -1.01
C ASP A 35 11.17 -29.13 0.29
N GLY A 36 11.50 -27.84 0.20
CA GLY A 36 11.77 -26.98 1.35
C GLY A 36 13.11 -27.26 2.05
N VAL A 37 13.96 -28.13 1.51
CA VAL A 37 15.24 -28.56 2.11
C VAL A 37 16.42 -28.43 1.14
N THR A 38 16.22 -28.79 -0.11
CA THR A 38 17.22 -28.72 -1.17
C THR A 38 17.45 -27.28 -1.61
N ASP A 39 18.70 -26.89 -1.86
CA ASP A 39 19.04 -25.62 -2.50
C ASP A 39 18.70 -25.69 -3.99
N ASP A 40 17.62 -25.03 -4.39
CA ASP A 40 17.09 -25.02 -5.76
C ASP A 40 17.63 -23.85 -6.60
N THR A 41 18.51 -23.01 -6.05
CA THR A 41 18.97 -21.76 -6.68
C THR A 41 19.50 -21.96 -8.09
N ALA A 42 20.40 -22.93 -8.29
CA ALA A 42 21.02 -23.15 -9.59
C ALA A 42 20.02 -23.62 -10.65
N ALA A 43 18.95 -24.33 -10.24
CA ALA A 43 17.89 -24.75 -11.15
C ALA A 43 17.01 -23.56 -11.59
N PHE A 44 16.74 -22.62 -10.67
CA PHE A 44 16.06 -21.37 -11.01
C PHE A 44 16.88 -20.52 -11.97
N GLU A 45 18.17 -20.31 -11.69
CA GLU A 45 19.08 -19.56 -12.58
C GLU A 45 19.13 -20.18 -13.99
N ALA A 46 19.27 -21.50 -14.08
CA ALA A 46 19.29 -22.18 -15.38
C ALA A 46 17.97 -22.09 -16.14
N ALA A 47 16.83 -22.08 -15.44
CA ALA A 47 15.51 -21.89 -16.05
C ALA A 47 15.30 -20.43 -16.52
N ILE A 48 15.79 -19.46 -15.75
CA ILE A 48 15.80 -18.03 -16.10
C ILE A 48 16.59 -17.81 -17.39
N ASP A 49 17.82 -18.34 -17.46
CA ASP A 49 18.69 -18.23 -18.64
C ASP A 49 18.02 -18.86 -19.88
N ALA A 50 17.47 -20.07 -19.73
CA ALA A 50 16.79 -20.76 -20.82
C ALA A 50 15.52 -20.04 -21.29
N ALA A 51 14.74 -19.45 -20.38
CA ALA A 51 13.57 -18.65 -20.72
C ALA A 51 13.95 -17.38 -21.50
N ALA A 52 15.02 -16.70 -21.07
CA ALA A 52 15.55 -15.53 -21.77
C ALA A 52 16.01 -15.87 -23.20
N ASP A 53 16.76 -16.96 -23.37
CA ASP A 53 17.28 -17.39 -24.68
C ASP A 53 16.18 -17.70 -25.69
N MET A 54 15.04 -18.25 -25.24
CA MET A 54 13.92 -18.61 -26.12
C MET A 54 12.84 -17.53 -26.24
N GLY A 55 12.94 -16.44 -25.48
CA GLY A 55 11.90 -15.40 -25.39
C GLY A 55 10.62 -15.88 -24.70
N GLY A 56 10.75 -16.80 -23.74
CA GLY A 56 9.66 -17.40 -22.96
C GLY A 56 9.53 -16.83 -21.55
N TYR A 57 8.99 -17.64 -20.64
CA TYR A 57 8.85 -17.32 -19.22
C TYR A 57 9.17 -18.52 -18.33
N VAL A 58 9.55 -18.27 -17.08
CA VAL A 58 9.81 -19.30 -16.08
C VAL A 58 8.50 -19.76 -15.44
N TYR A 59 8.29 -21.07 -15.38
CA TYR A 59 7.19 -21.69 -14.66
C TYR A 59 7.68 -22.35 -13.37
N VAL A 60 7.02 -22.05 -12.26
CA VAL A 60 7.33 -22.59 -10.93
C VAL A 60 6.16 -23.47 -10.47
N PRO A 61 6.28 -24.80 -10.54
CA PRO A 61 5.24 -25.71 -10.03
C PRO A 61 5.07 -25.58 -8.51
N SER A 62 3.92 -26.01 -7.97
CA SER A 62 3.71 -26.06 -6.50
C SER A 62 4.84 -26.82 -5.79
N GLY A 63 5.37 -26.22 -4.73
CA GLY A 63 6.49 -26.71 -3.93
C GLY A 63 7.07 -25.57 -3.07
N GLU A 64 8.03 -25.92 -2.23
CA GLU A 64 8.80 -24.98 -1.40
C GLU A 64 10.26 -24.98 -1.87
N TYR A 65 10.74 -23.86 -2.39
CA TYR A 65 12.02 -23.76 -3.07
C TYR A 65 12.97 -22.89 -2.27
N ARG A 66 14.01 -23.50 -1.69
CA ARG A 66 15.05 -22.72 -1.01
C ARG A 66 15.96 -22.07 -2.04
N VAL A 67 16.19 -20.78 -1.87
CA VAL A 67 17.16 -20.02 -2.67
C VAL A 67 18.21 -19.41 -1.75
N THR A 68 19.48 -19.50 -2.14
CA THR A 68 20.63 -19.07 -1.34
C THR A 68 21.26 -17.78 -1.85
N ARG A 69 20.71 -17.19 -2.92
CA ARG A 69 21.07 -15.86 -3.43
C ARG A 69 19.90 -15.25 -4.25
N PRO A 70 19.93 -13.94 -4.57
CA PRO A 70 18.86 -13.28 -5.32
C PRO A 70 18.60 -13.89 -6.70
N LEU A 71 17.33 -13.99 -7.08
CA LEU A 71 16.90 -14.35 -8.44
C LEU A 71 16.65 -13.08 -9.26
N THR A 72 17.38 -12.90 -10.35
CA THR A 72 17.27 -11.69 -11.19
C THR A 72 16.45 -11.97 -12.45
N LEU A 73 15.47 -11.11 -12.75
CA LEU A 73 14.64 -11.21 -13.96
C LEU A 73 14.77 -9.93 -14.79
N GLU A 74 15.18 -10.09 -16.05
CA GLU A 74 15.26 -9.01 -17.05
C GLU A 74 14.58 -9.46 -18.34
N GLY A 75 13.63 -8.66 -18.83
CA GLY A 75 12.91 -8.94 -20.07
C GLY A 75 12.03 -10.20 -20.09
N ILE A 76 11.91 -10.91 -18.96
CA ILE A 76 11.14 -12.15 -18.83
C ILE A 76 10.24 -12.13 -17.60
N GLY A 77 9.29 -13.08 -17.56
CA GLY A 77 8.42 -13.32 -16.41
C GLY A 77 8.69 -14.63 -15.70
N MET A 78 8.35 -14.68 -14.42
CA MET A 78 8.28 -15.90 -13.61
C MET A 78 6.88 -16.06 -13.03
N THR A 79 6.26 -17.23 -13.22
CA THR A 79 4.88 -17.49 -12.82
C THR A 79 4.71 -18.81 -12.08
N GLY A 80 3.91 -18.81 -11.02
CA GLY A 80 3.35 -20.02 -10.44
C GLY A 80 2.14 -20.55 -11.22
N PRO A 81 1.48 -21.62 -10.74
CA PRO A 81 0.22 -22.10 -11.29
C PRO A 81 -0.89 -21.07 -11.11
N ALA A 82 -1.85 -21.04 -12.04
CA ALA A 82 -3.08 -20.28 -11.86
C ALA A 82 -3.89 -20.91 -10.71
N VAL A 83 -3.87 -20.29 -9.53
CA VAL A 83 -4.68 -20.71 -8.39
C VAL A 83 -6.00 -19.95 -8.39
N GLY A 84 -7.11 -20.65 -8.19
CA GLY A 84 -8.45 -20.04 -8.08
C GLY A 84 -8.75 -19.42 -6.72
N ALA A 85 -7.71 -19.18 -5.91
CA ALA A 85 -7.82 -18.61 -4.58
C ALA A 85 -7.04 -17.30 -4.53
N TRP A 86 -7.64 -16.29 -3.88
CA TRP A 86 -6.93 -15.07 -3.52
C TRP A 86 -5.71 -15.42 -2.68
N PRO A 87 -4.56 -14.72 -2.82
CA PRO A 87 -3.44 -14.85 -1.90
C PRO A 87 -3.94 -14.56 -0.47
N ALA A 88 -4.24 -15.62 0.28
CA ALA A 88 -4.82 -15.56 1.62
C ALA A 88 -3.99 -16.45 2.55
N ASP A 89 -4.50 -16.74 3.75
CA ASP A 89 -3.81 -17.56 4.75
C ASP A 89 -3.62 -19.04 4.33
N ILE A 90 -4.20 -19.45 3.20
CA ILE A 90 -4.06 -20.82 2.69
C ILE A 90 -2.79 -20.89 1.83
N ASP A 91 -1.90 -21.82 2.16
CA ASP A 91 -0.66 -22.11 1.43
C ASP A 91 -0.96 -22.83 0.10
N ALA A 92 -1.47 -22.07 -0.88
CA ALA A 92 -1.81 -22.56 -2.22
C ALA A 92 -0.76 -22.21 -3.29
N LEU A 93 0.11 -21.23 -3.02
CA LEU A 93 1.12 -20.74 -3.96
C LEU A 93 2.45 -21.50 -3.79
N PRO A 94 3.24 -21.66 -4.86
CA PRO A 94 4.63 -22.09 -4.72
C PRO A 94 5.40 -21.05 -3.89
N ALA A 95 6.15 -21.51 -2.90
CA ALA A 95 6.89 -20.64 -2.00
C ALA A 95 8.38 -20.59 -2.40
N ILE A 96 8.90 -19.39 -2.60
CA ILE A 96 10.33 -19.12 -2.58
C ILE A 96 10.72 -18.86 -1.12
N LEU A 97 11.73 -19.57 -0.63
CA LEU A 97 12.29 -19.48 0.71
C LEU A 97 13.71 -18.92 0.63
N PRO A 98 13.90 -17.59 0.74
CA PRO A 98 15.22 -16.99 0.78
C PRO A 98 15.98 -17.44 2.03
N MET A 99 17.18 -17.97 1.84
CA MET A 99 18.09 -18.38 2.91
C MET A 99 19.24 -17.38 3.11
N HIS A 100 19.27 -16.33 2.30
CA HIS A 100 20.21 -15.20 2.35
C HIS A 100 19.48 -13.92 2.78
N HIS A 101 20.20 -13.03 3.48
CA HIS A 101 19.66 -11.77 4.00
C HIS A 101 20.49 -10.54 3.57
N ASP A 102 21.40 -10.68 2.60
CA ASP A 102 22.27 -9.62 2.08
C ASP A 102 21.77 -8.99 0.77
N GLY A 103 20.63 -9.46 0.24
CA GLY A 103 20.02 -8.98 -0.99
C GLY A 103 18.58 -9.48 -1.15
N PRO A 104 17.84 -8.99 -2.17
CA PRO A 104 16.43 -9.34 -2.32
C PRO A 104 16.22 -10.82 -2.65
N ALA A 105 15.00 -11.33 -2.43
CA ALA A 105 14.64 -12.65 -2.96
C ALA A 105 14.57 -12.60 -4.49
N VAL A 106 13.92 -11.56 -5.02
CA VAL A 106 13.78 -11.33 -6.46
C VAL A 106 14.20 -9.90 -6.82
N HIS A 107 15.06 -9.75 -7.82
CA HIS A 107 15.46 -8.46 -8.38
C HIS A 107 14.87 -8.30 -9.80
N LEU A 108 14.00 -7.32 -9.99
CA LEU A 108 13.38 -7.03 -11.27
C LEU A 108 14.12 -5.89 -11.99
N LEU A 109 14.75 -6.24 -13.12
CA LEU A 109 15.30 -5.31 -14.10
C LEU A 109 14.27 -5.02 -15.20
N ALA A 110 14.65 -4.26 -16.23
CA ALA A 110 13.72 -3.75 -17.24
C ALA A 110 12.84 -4.87 -17.85
N GLY A 111 11.52 -4.70 -17.81
CA GLY A 111 10.55 -5.68 -18.30
C GLY A 111 10.46 -6.99 -17.49
N GLY A 112 11.16 -7.09 -16.36
CA GLY A 112 11.08 -8.22 -15.44
C GLY A 112 9.71 -8.31 -14.77
N SER A 113 9.20 -9.53 -14.59
CA SER A 113 7.90 -9.72 -13.94
C SER A 113 7.82 -10.97 -13.08
N VAL A 114 7.02 -10.91 -12.01
CA VAL A 114 6.76 -12.05 -11.14
C VAL A 114 5.28 -12.14 -10.80
N GLN A 115 4.73 -13.35 -10.82
CA GLN A 115 3.33 -13.57 -10.48
C GLN A 115 3.01 -14.93 -9.89
N GLY A 116 1.96 -14.99 -9.06
CA GLY A 116 1.40 -16.24 -8.58
C GLY A 116 2.34 -17.03 -7.68
N LEU A 117 3.14 -16.34 -6.86
CA LEU A 117 4.12 -16.93 -5.96
C LEU A 117 3.99 -16.37 -4.55
N ASP A 118 4.50 -17.13 -3.59
CA ASP A 118 4.70 -16.72 -2.21
C ASP A 118 6.20 -16.51 -1.95
N ILE A 119 6.57 -15.46 -1.24
CA ILE A 119 7.94 -15.28 -0.71
C ILE A 119 7.85 -15.28 0.80
N THR A 120 8.52 -16.24 1.43
CA THR A 120 8.45 -16.43 2.89
C THR A 120 9.84 -16.47 3.48
N TYR A 121 10.09 -15.57 4.43
CA TYR A 121 11.34 -15.55 5.19
C TYR A 121 11.23 -16.37 6.48
N ASP A 122 12.30 -17.09 6.80
CA ASP A 122 12.52 -17.70 8.12
C ASP A 122 13.81 -17.13 8.71
N TRP A 123 13.66 -16.29 9.73
CA TRP A 123 14.77 -15.59 10.38
C TRP A 123 15.48 -16.43 11.47
N GLN A 124 15.12 -17.72 11.64
CA GLN A 124 15.86 -18.72 12.44
C GLN A 124 16.27 -18.30 13.87
N GLY A 125 15.52 -17.43 14.54
CA GLY A 125 15.94 -16.96 15.87
C GLY A 125 15.17 -15.79 16.47
N GLY A 126 14.29 -15.14 15.71
CA GLY A 126 13.48 -14.02 16.18
C GLY A 126 13.03 -13.12 15.04
N GLU A 127 12.49 -11.96 15.38
CA GLU A 127 12.13 -10.94 14.38
C GLU A 127 13.39 -10.28 13.79
N PRO A 128 13.38 -9.92 12.50
CA PRO A 128 14.47 -9.14 11.90
C PRO A 128 14.53 -7.73 12.50
N GLU A 129 15.74 -7.24 12.74
CA GLU A 129 16.02 -5.83 13.08
C GLU A 129 16.47 -5.01 11.86
N ASP A 130 16.96 -5.70 10.81
CA ASP A 130 17.27 -5.18 9.50
C ASP A 130 17.04 -6.28 8.45
N GLY A 131 17.10 -5.91 7.16
CA GLY A 131 17.02 -6.89 6.08
C GLY A 131 16.86 -6.26 4.70
N PRO A 132 16.85 -7.10 3.66
CA PRO A 132 16.60 -6.66 2.29
C PRO A 132 15.09 -6.63 1.98
N PRO A 133 14.68 -5.97 0.90
CA PRO A 133 13.33 -6.15 0.36
C PRO A 133 13.12 -7.56 -0.18
N ALA A 134 11.92 -8.11 -0.02
CA ALA A 134 11.54 -9.34 -0.71
C ALA A 134 11.67 -9.19 -2.23
N ILE A 135 11.22 -8.04 -2.77
CA ILE A 135 11.36 -7.71 -4.20
C ILE A 135 11.99 -6.33 -4.34
N LEU A 136 13.13 -6.26 -5.03
CA LEU A 136 13.75 -5.01 -5.44
C LEU A 136 13.43 -4.73 -6.92
N ILE A 137 13.07 -3.50 -7.24
CA ILE A 137 12.76 -3.07 -8.62
C ILE A 137 13.74 -1.99 -9.04
N SER A 138 14.48 -2.27 -10.11
CA SER A 138 15.47 -1.37 -10.74
C SER A 138 15.23 -1.18 -12.23
N GLY A 139 14.08 -1.66 -12.74
CA GLY A 139 13.75 -1.66 -14.15
C GLY A 139 12.47 -0.89 -14.50
N ILE A 140 12.44 -0.35 -15.72
CA ILE A 140 11.22 0.20 -16.31
C ILE A 140 10.27 -0.93 -16.73
N GLY A 141 8.96 -0.71 -16.58
CA GLY A 141 7.93 -1.63 -17.07
C GLY A 141 7.84 -2.96 -16.32
N CYS A 142 8.32 -3.02 -15.08
CA CYS A 142 8.19 -4.21 -14.25
C CYS A 142 6.74 -4.46 -13.83
N LEU A 143 6.41 -5.73 -13.62
CA LEU A 143 5.10 -6.18 -13.16
C LEU A 143 5.25 -7.12 -11.95
N VAL A 144 4.51 -6.83 -10.88
CA VAL A 144 4.31 -7.75 -9.75
C VAL A 144 2.82 -7.98 -9.59
N ARG A 145 2.36 -9.24 -9.63
CA ARG A 145 0.93 -9.54 -9.45
C ARG A 145 0.60 -10.86 -8.80
N ASP A 146 -0.54 -10.97 -8.13
CA ASP A 146 -1.03 -12.20 -7.51
C ASP A 146 0.00 -12.81 -6.53
N MET A 147 0.63 -11.97 -5.72
CA MET A 147 1.73 -12.38 -4.84
C MET A 147 1.28 -12.46 -3.38
N ARG A 148 1.94 -13.34 -2.63
CA ARG A 148 1.96 -13.28 -1.17
C ARG A 148 3.39 -13.06 -0.67
N ILE A 149 3.56 -12.21 0.34
CA ILE A 149 4.87 -11.96 0.97
C ILE A 149 4.70 -12.07 2.48
N ARG A 150 5.53 -12.90 3.13
CA ARG A 150 5.41 -13.21 4.56
C ARG A 150 6.72 -12.99 5.29
N TYR A 151 6.61 -12.34 6.45
CA TYR A 151 7.70 -12.13 7.41
C TYR A 151 8.91 -11.38 6.84
N ALA A 152 8.74 -10.63 5.75
CA ALA A 152 9.83 -9.86 5.16
C ALA A 152 10.19 -8.66 6.04
N TRP A 153 11.46 -8.26 6.03
CA TRP A 153 11.84 -6.96 6.60
C TRP A 153 11.17 -5.84 5.81
N ASP A 154 11.46 -5.79 4.51
CA ASP A 154 10.85 -4.91 3.52
C ASP A 154 10.09 -5.75 2.48
N GLY A 155 8.94 -5.27 2.00
CA GLY A 155 8.13 -5.94 0.99
C GLY A 155 8.66 -5.69 -0.44
N ILE A 156 8.00 -4.78 -1.16
CA ILE A 156 8.34 -4.44 -2.56
C ILE A 156 8.87 -3.02 -2.63
N LEU A 157 10.15 -2.86 -2.94
CA LEU A 157 10.81 -1.56 -2.96
C LEU A 157 11.35 -1.25 -4.36
N THR A 158 11.11 -0.05 -4.85
CA THR A 158 11.94 0.55 -5.90
C THR A 158 13.30 0.96 -5.31
N ASP A 159 14.36 0.85 -6.11
CA ASP A 159 15.73 1.09 -5.65
C ASP A 159 16.06 2.57 -5.36
N GLY A 160 15.29 3.51 -5.93
CA GLY A 160 15.54 4.94 -5.75
C GLY A 160 16.79 5.46 -6.47
N THR A 161 17.31 4.71 -7.44
CA THR A 161 18.47 5.11 -8.27
C THR A 161 18.15 5.06 -9.76
N HIS A 162 17.25 4.17 -10.19
CA HIS A 162 16.86 4.02 -11.58
C HIS A 162 15.45 4.56 -11.87
N ASN A 163 15.20 4.90 -13.14
CA ASN A 163 13.85 5.17 -13.61
C ASN A 163 13.08 3.84 -13.73
N VAL A 164 12.06 3.69 -12.88
CA VAL A 164 11.18 2.51 -12.81
C VAL A 164 9.77 2.81 -13.34
N GLY A 165 9.66 3.76 -14.28
CA GLY A 165 8.40 4.15 -14.91
C GLY A 165 7.59 2.98 -15.49
N ARG A 166 6.27 3.19 -15.68
CA ARG A 166 5.31 2.16 -16.14
C ARG A 166 5.25 0.91 -15.25
N LEU A 167 5.73 1.01 -14.01
CA LEU A 167 5.57 -0.01 -12.98
C LEU A 167 4.10 -0.33 -12.74
N ASN A 168 3.79 -1.61 -12.58
CA ASN A 168 2.48 -2.09 -12.16
C ASN A 168 2.65 -3.12 -11.02
N ILE A 169 2.07 -2.82 -9.86
CA ILE A 169 1.98 -3.75 -8.74
C ILE A 169 0.50 -3.93 -8.43
N GLN A 170 0.01 -5.16 -8.43
CA GLN A 170 -1.40 -5.41 -8.19
C GLN A 170 -1.67 -6.73 -7.50
N ASP A 171 -2.75 -6.81 -6.72
CA ASP A 171 -3.22 -8.08 -6.17
C ASP A 171 -2.14 -8.76 -5.29
N VAL A 172 -1.64 -8.02 -4.31
CA VAL A 172 -0.55 -8.47 -3.42
C VAL A 172 -1.00 -8.44 -1.97
N PHE A 173 -0.83 -9.54 -1.26
CA PHE A 173 -1.06 -9.61 0.18
C PHE A 173 0.27 -9.78 0.93
N MET A 174 0.58 -8.85 1.83
CA MET A 174 1.77 -8.90 2.66
C MET A 174 1.40 -9.02 4.13
N VAL A 175 2.02 -9.99 4.81
CA VAL A 175 1.77 -10.26 6.23
C VAL A 175 3.08 -10.24 7.01
N SER A 176 3.05 -9.55 8.16
CA SER A 176 4.21 -9.38 9.04
C SER A 176 5.40 -8.70 8.36
N VAL A 177 5.15 -7.69 7.51
CA VAL A 177 6.23 -6.82 6.99
C VAL A 177 6.67 -5.87 8.10
N ARG A 178 7.98 -5.73 8.31
CA ARG A 178 8.51 -5.07 9.53
C ARG A 178 8.92 -3.62 9.37
N ASN A 179 9.35 -3.21 8.18
CA ASN A 179 9.85 -1.88 7.93
C ASN A 179 9.04 -1.15 6.86
N VAL A 180 9.18 -1.48 5.57
CA VAL A 180 8.38 -0.86 4.51
C VAL A 180 7.63 -1.92 3.72
N GLY A 181 6.30 -1.78 3.62
CA GLY A 181 5.46 -2.64 2.78
C GLY A 181 5.75 -2.46 1.30
N VAL A 182 5.41 -1.29 0.77
CA VAL A 182 5.65 -0.92 -0.62
C VAL A 182 6.31 0.45 -0.68
N ARG A 183 7.47 0.54 -1.33
CA ARG A 183 8.08 1.83 -1.69
C ARG A 183 8.07 2.03 -3.19
N VAL A 184 7.56 3.19 -3.62
CA VAL A 184 7.65 3.61 -5.02
C VAL A 184 8.17 5.04 -5.12
N THR A 185 9.34 5.16 -5.73
CA THR A 185 9.99 6.41 -6.14
C THR A 185 10.70 6.17 -7.48
N GLY A 186 11.17 7.23 -8.13
CA GLY A 186 11.89 7.13 -9.41
C GLY A 186 10.98 6.86 -10.61
N THR A 187 9.74 7.35 -10.60
CA THR A 187 8.84 7.24 -11.76
C THR A 187 8.68 8.59 -12.46
N TRP A 188 9.02 8.62 -13.76
CA TRP A 188 8.78 9.74 -14.69
C TRP A 188 7.65 9.46 -15.69
N ASP A 189 7.19 8.21 -15.71
CA ASP A 189 5.97 7.76 -16.40
C ASP A 189 4.92 7.44 -15.33
N VAL A 190 3.72 7.00 -15.75
CA VAL A 190 2.57 6.69 -14.88
C VAL A 190 2.66 5.28 -14.26
N PRO A 191 3.02 5.11 -12.98
CA PRO A 191 2.92 3.81 -12.31
C PRO A 191 1.50 3.53 -11.79
N ALA A 192 1.24 2.27 -11.43
CA ALA A 192 -0.02 1.84 -10.82
C ALA A 192 0.21 0.86 -9.65
N LEU A 193 -0.47 1.12 -8.54
CA LEU A 193 -0.62 0.24 -7.38
C LEU A 193 -2.12 -0.08 -7.23
N ARG A 194 -2.49 -1.36 -7.20
CA ARG A 194 -3.90 -1.75 -7.10
C ARG A 194 -4.11 -2.93 -6.17
N ASN A 195 -5.06 -2.83 -5.23
CA ASN A 195 -5.49 -3.98 -4.45
C ASN A 195 -4.30 -4.66 -3.74
N ILE A 196 -3.56 -3.84 -3.00
CA ILE A 196 -2.38 -4.27 -2.24
C ILE A 196 -2.71 -4.09 -0.77
N GLU A 197 -2.48 -5.13 0.00
CA GLU A 197 -2.70 -5.14 1.44
C GLU A 197 -1.37 -5.33 2.16
N VAL A 198 -1.04 -4.41 3.06
CA VAL A 198 0.18 -4.45 3.88
C VAL A 198 -0.22 -4.55 5.35
N TRP A 199 0.05 -5.71 5.95
CA TRP A 199 -0.28 -5.98 7.33
C TRP A 199 0.99 -6.18 8.16
N ASN A 200 1.15 -5.38 9.22
CA ASN A 200 2.20 -5.59 10.22
C ASN A 200 1.65 -6.23 11.51
N MET A 201 0.87 -7.29 11.33
CA MET A 201 0.53 -8.22 12.41
C MET A 201 1.19 -9.57 12.18
N GLY A 202 1.70 -10.16 13.26
CA GLY A 202 2.41 -11.45 13.26
C GLY A 202 2.42 -12.07 14.66
N PRO A 203 3.08 -13.23 14.86
CA PRO A 203 3.10 -13.95 16.15
C PRO A 203 3.71 -13.12 17.30
N VAL A 204 4.47 -12.09 16.96
CA VAL A 204 4.88 -11.02 17.88
C VAL A 204 4.30 -9.71 17.32
N PRO A 205 3.29 -9.13 17.98
CA PRO A 205 2.82 -7.80 17.65
C PRO A 205 3.92 -6.79 17.99
N ARG A 206 4.36 -5.97 17.03
CA ARG A 206 4.98 -4.71 17.42
C ARG A 206 3.88 -3.78 17.93
N PRO A 207 4.19 -2.90 18.90
CA PRO A 207 3.37 -1.73 19.11
C PRO A 207 3.35 -0.92 17.81
N LEU A 208 2.22 -0.25 17.61
CA LEU A 208 1.85 0.67 16.55
C LEU A 208 2.92 1.68 16.06
N GLU A 209 4.14 1.70 16.58
CA GLU A 209 5.05 2.84 16.55
C GLU A 209 6.01 2.90 15.35
N GLN A 210 6.14 1.83 14.55
CA GLN A 210 7.18 1.74 13.51
C GLN A 210 6.67 1.12 12.21
N GLY A 211 7.40 1.39 11.13
CA GLY A 211 7.13 0.88 9.79
C GLY A 211 6.17 1.74 8.97
N ILE A 212 6.25 1.60 7.65
CA ILE A 212 5.48 2.35 6.67
C ILE A 212 4.77 1.36 5.74
N GLY A 213 3.45 1.48 5.60
CA GLY A 213 2.68 0.65 4.67
C GLY A 213 3.07 0.93 3.22
N PHE A 214 2.88 2.20 2.82
CA PHE A 214 3.18 2.71 1.48
C PHE A 214 4.06 3.95 1.59
N HIS A 215 5.27 3.89 1.04
CA HIS A 215 6.25 4.98 1.06
C HIS A 215 6.44 5.53 -0.35
N LEU A 216 5.92 6.73 -0.61
CA LEU A 216 5.87 7.33 -1.93
C LEU A 216 6.84 8.53 -2.02
N GLY A 217 7.80 8.43 -2.93
CA GLY A 217 8.82 9.46 -3.21
C GLY A 217 8.55 10.25 -4.50
N LYS A 218 9.56 10.35 -5.38
CA LYS A 218 9.42 10.99 -6.70
C LYS A 218 8.53 10.17 -7.62
N ASN A 219 7.35 10.69 -7.95
CA ASN A 219 6.42 10.02 -8.89
C ASN A 219 5.68 10.99 -9.82
N ASP A 220 5.52 10.60 -11.08
CA ASP A 220 4.73 11.34 -12.09
C ASP A 220 3.40 10.62 -12.36
N LEU A 221 2.32 11.13 -11.77
CA LEU A 221 0.95 10.58 -11.89
C LEU A 221 0.84 9.14 -11.38
N ILE A 222 1.30 8.85 -10.16
CA ILE A 222 1.04 7.54 -9.54
C ILE A 222 -0.45 7.36 -9.26
N ARG A 223 -0.97 6.17 -9.62
CA ARG A 223 -2.35 5.76 -9.31
C ARG A 223 -2.32 4.67 -8.26
N VAL A 224 -2.86 4.96 -7.09
CA VAL A 224 -3.01 4.02 -5.98
C VAL A 224 -4.50 3.77 -5.78
N THR A 225 -4.94 2.52 -5.86
CA THR A 225 -6.36 2.17 -5.86
C THR A 225 -6.63 0.93 -5.01
N ASP A 226 -7.60 1.02 -4.11
CA ASP A 226 -8.02 -0.10 -3.24
C ASP A 226 -6.85 -0.70 -2.43
N CYS A 227 -5.89 0.14 -2.02
CA CYS A 227 -4.76 -0.29 -1.21
C CYS A 227 -5.06 -0.11 0.28
N PHE A 228 -4.62 -1.06 1.10
CA PHE A 228 -4.89 -1.10 2.53
C PHE A 228 -3.60 -1.28 3.34
N ALA A 229 -3.42 -0.48 4.40
CA ALA A 229 -2.35 -0.67 5.37
C ALA A 229 -2.94 -0.88 6.77
N PHE A 230 -2.44 -1.89 7.47
CA PHE A 230 -2.93 -2.27 8.79
C PHE A 230 -1.79 -2.45 9.78
N ALA A 231 -1.94 -1.87 10.98
CA ALA A 231 -0.96 -1.96 12.07
C ALA A 231 0.43 -1.39 11.71
N MET A 232 0.50 -0.43 10.79
CA MET A 232 1.75 0.26 10.42
C MET A 232 1.95 1.51 11.28
N GLY A 233 3.20 1.92 11.52
CA GLY A 233 3.50 3.23 12.12
C GLY A 233 2.98 4.41 11.29
N THR A 234 3.03 4.28 9.97
CA THR A 234 2.33 5.17 9.04
C THR A 234 1.75 4.35 7.89
N GLY A 235 0.46 4.53 7.59
CA GLY A 235 -0.19 3.82 6.49
C GLY A 235 0.37 4.26 5.12
N PHE A 236 0.23 5.54 4.80
CA PHE A 236 0.75 6.17 3.58
C PHE A 236 1.64 7.35 3.94
N LEU A 237 2.96 7.21 3.74
CA LEU A 237 3.92 8.31 3.85
C LEU A 237 4.29 8.81 2.45
N ILE A 238 4.09 10.10 2.21
CA ILE A 238 4.40 10.75 0.93
C ILE A 238 5.35 11.91 1.24
N GLU A 239 6.58 11.82 0.74
CA GLU A 239 7.64 12.81 0.97
C GLU A 239 8.53 12.96 -0.27
N ASP A 240 9.17 14.12 -0.40
CA ASP A 240 10.04 14.46 -1.53
C ASP A 240 11.47 13.92 -1.40
N GLU A 241 11.94 13.69 -0.18
CA GLU A 241 13.25 13.13 0.11
C GLU A 241 13.09 11.86 0.96
N ILE A 242 13.62 10.74 0.47
CA ILE A 242 13.66 9.47 1.21
C ILE A 242 15.10 9.17 1.57
N GLU A 243 15.37 9.01 2.87
CA GLU A 243 16.71 8.73 3.37
C GLU A 243 17.35 7.52 2.67
N GLY A 244 18.60 7.71 2.22
CA GLY A 244 19.39 6.65 1.57
C GLY A 244 19.15 6.45 0.09
N LEU A 245 18.26 7.22 -0.55
CA LEU A 245 18.00 7.14 -2.00
C LEU A 245 18.66 8.30 -2.77
N GLU A 246 18.98 8.07 -4.04
CA GLU A 246 19.58 9.10 -4.92
C GLU A 246 18.53 9.97 -5.61
N ILE A 247 17.36 9.40 -5.92
CA ILE A 247 16.28 10.12 -6.58
C ILE A 247 15.40 10.83 -5.55
N GLU A 248 15.40 12.15 -5.66
CA GLU A 248 14.57 13.06 -4.89
C GLU A 248 13.47 13.71 -5.76
N GLY A 249 12.45 14.24 -5.08
CA GLY A 249 11.38 15.06 -5.61
C GLY A 249 9.98 14.53 -5.25
N GLY A 250 8.97 15.37 -5.45
CA GLY A 250 7.61 15.06 -5.03
C GLY A 250 6.87 14.04 -5.89
N THR A 251 5.84 13.45 -5.28
CA THR A 251 4.74 12.73 -5.89
C THR A 251 3.70 13.70 -6.44
N TRP A 252 3.35 13.50 -7.70
CA TRP A 252 2.04 13.85 -8.24
C TRP A 252 1.22 12.56 -8.38
N GLY A 253 0.05 12.47 -7.75
CA GLY A 253 -0.71 11.22 -7.81
C GLY A 253 -2.11 11.26 -7.21
N VAL A 254 -2.75 10.09 -7.22
CA VAL A 254 -4.11 9.86 -6.69
C VAL A 254 -4.18 8.61 -5.84
N LEU A 255 -4.91 8.70 -4.72
CA LEU A 255 -5.33 7.58 -3.88
C LEU A 255 -6.86 7.46 -4.02
N THR A 256 -7.35 6.29 -4.42
CA THR A 256 -8.79 6.06 -4.65
C THR A 256 -9.24 4.80 -3.93
N GLY A 257 -10.19 4.92 -3.01
CA GLY A 257 -10.67 3.77 -2.22
C GLY A 257 -9.60 3.15 -1.32
N CYS A 258 -8.51 3.86 -1.04
CA CYS A 258 -7.47 3.40 -0.13
C CYS A 258 -7.94 3.52 1.32
N SER A 259 -7.50 2.62 2.17
CA SER A 259 -7.87 2.60 3.58
C SER A 259 -6.68 2.33 4.47
N THR A 260 -6.80 2.72 5.73
CA THR A 260 -5.86 2.41 6.80
C THR A 260 -6.64 2.09 8.06
N ASP A 261 -6.13 1.15 8.85
CA ASP A 261 -6.69 0.83 10.15
C ASP A 261 -5.57 0.52 11.13
N TYR A 262 -5.80 0.84 12.40
CA TYR A 262 -4.88 0.56 13.49
C TYR A 262 -3.48 1.15 13.23
N CYS A 263 -3.37 2.37 12.67
CA CYS A 263 -2.08 3.07 12.57
C CYS A 263 -2.06 4.29 13.51
N PRO A 264 -0.89 4.76 13.99
CA PRO A 264 -0.77 6.09 14.59
C PRO A 264 -0.97 7.20 13.56
N VAL A 265 -0.57 6.98 12.31
CA VAL A 265 -0.79 7.94 11.24
C VAL A 265 -1.32 7.24 10.00
N GLY A 266 -2.51 7.63 9.53
CA GLY A 266 -3.12 7.09 8.32
C GLY A 266 -2.37 7.56 7.07
N VAL A 267 -2.44 8.87 6.79
CA VAL A 267 -1.77 9.51 5.66
C VAL A 267 -0.93 10.69 6.13
N HIS A 268 0.34 10.73 5.77
CA HIS A 268 1.26 11.83 6.04
C HIS A 268 1.82 12.37 4.74
N VAL A 269 1.50 13.63 4.41
CA VAL A 269 2.04 14.34 3.25
C VAL A 269 3.04 15.37 3.74
N ARG A 270 4.31 15.21 3.38
CA ARG A 270 5.40 16.14 3.71
C ARG A 270 5.89 16.87 2.46
N GLY A 271 6.59 17.99 2.62
CA GLY A 271 7.31 18.62 1.50
C GLY A 271 6.42 19.04 0.32
N GLY A 272 6.96 19.01 -0.90
CA GLY A 272 6.33 19.52 -2.12
C GLY A 272 5.41 18.56 -2.88
N ASN A 273 4.49 17.89 -2.20
CA ASN A 273 3.70 16.80 -2.78
C ASN A 273 2.28 17.20 -3.25
N THR A 274 1.84 16.72 -4.41
CA THR A 274 0.50 16.98 -4.97
C THR A 274 -0.34 15.71 -5.04
N VAL A 275 -1.30 15.56 -4.13
CA VAL A 275 -2.06 14.32 -3.95
C VAL A 275 -3.56 14.59 -3.94
N SER A 276 -4.33 13.72 -4.60
CA SER A 276 -5.79 13.71 -4.50
C SER A 276 -6.28 12.38 -3.94
N ILE A 277 -7.09 12.44 -2.90
CA ILE A 277 -7.63 11.30 -2.18
C ILE A 277 -9.15 11.29 -2.39
N SER A 278 -9.69 10.17 -2.85
CA SER A 278 -11.12 10.02 -3.13
C SER A 278 -11.66 8.73 -2.52
N GLY A 279 -12.62 8.84 -1.61
CA GLY A 279 -13.13 7.71 -0.84
C GLY A 279 -12.11 7.18 0.17
N GLY A 280 -12.43 6.02 0.74
CA GLY A 280 -11.58 5.35 1.72
C GLY A 280 -12.02 5.56 3.17
N THR A 281 -11.48 4.71 4.03
CA THR A 281 -11.67 4.75 5.48
C THR A 281 -10.30 4.76 6.16
N PHE A 282 -10.01 5.82 6.91
CA PHE A 282 -8.75 6.02 7.61
C PHE A 282 -9.03 6.04 9.11
N TRP A 283 -8.98 4.86 9.74
CA TRP A 283 -9.40 4.64 11.12
C TRP A 283 -8.18 4.45 12.03
N GLU A 284 -7.75 5.56 12.63
CA GLU A 284 -6.47 5.63 13.28
C GLU A 284 -6.54 5.65 14.79
N HIS A 285 -5.49 5.10 15.40
CA HIS A 285 -5.23 5.30 16.81
C HIS A 285 -4.65 6.69 17.09
N GLY A 286 -3.88 7.26 16.15
CA GLY A 286 -3.43 8.66 16.14
C GLY A 286 -4.15 9.47 15.07
N GLN A 287 -3.44 10.18 14.17
CA GLN A 287 -4.03 11.08 13.17
C GLN A 287 -4.37 10.39 11.84
N SER A 288 -5.53 10.67 11.25
CA SER A 288 -5.89 10.14 9.92
C SER A 288 -5.16 10.85 8.77
N LEU A 289 -5.04 12.19 8.84
CA LEU A 289 -4.34 12.99 7.83
C LEU A 289 -3.45 14.04 8.49
N ILE A 290 -2.17 14.05 8.12
CA ILE A 290 -1.23 15.13 8.42
C ILE A 290 -0.73 15.72 7.10
N VAL A 291 -0.79 17.05 6.98
CA VAL A 291 -0.18 17.80 5.87
C VAL A 291 0.85 18.78 6.44
N ASP A 292 2.11 18.57 6.07
CA ASP A 292 3.27 19.22 6.65
C ASP A 292 4.31 19.60 5.56
N GLY A 293 3.97 20.59 4.74
CA GLY A 293 4.89 21.13 3.73
C GLY A 293 4.34 22.36 3.02
N GLU A 294 5.09 23.45 2.95
CA GLU A 294 4.62 24.74 2.39
C GLU A 294 4.20 24.65 0.91
N GLU A 295 4.71 23.67 0.16
CA GLU A 295 4.38 23.43 -1.24
C GLU A 295 3.36 22.30 -1.44
N ALA A 296 2.89 21.66 -0.36
CA ALA A 296 1.95 20.54 -0.43
C ALA A 296 0.57 20.97 -0.95
N ARG A 297 0.02 20.17 -1.87
CA ARG A 297 -1.29 20.39 -2.50
C ARG A 297 -2.16 19.15 -2.35
N VAL A 298 -3.04 19.17 -1.36
CA VAL A 298 -3.87 18.01 -1.01
C VAL A 298 -5.35 18.29 -1.28
N ARG A 299 -6.03 17.34 -1.93
CA ARG A 299 -7.49 17.37 -2.13
C ARG A 299 -8.07 16.07 -1.64
N LEU A 300 -9.07 16.13 -0.76
CA LEU A 300 -9.69 14.98 -0.12
C LEU A 300 -11.21 15.07 -0.28
N THR A 301 -11.83 13.99 -0.78
CA THR A 301 -13.27 13.95 -1.06
C THR A 301 -13.90 12.61 -0.70
N GLY A 302 -15.06 12.63 -0.05
CA GLY A 302 -15.88 11.43 0.15
C GLY A 302 -15.28 10.35 1.06
N ALA A 303 -14.33 10.71 1.92
CA ALA A 303 -13.63 9.78 2.81
C ALA A 303 -14.14 9.88 4.26
N GLU A 304 -13.91 8.82 5.04
CA GLU A 304 -14.09 8.84 6.49
C GLU A 304 -12.72 8.82 7.19
N LEU A 305 -12.51 9.78 8.07
CA LEU A 305 -11.27 10.02 8.81
C LEU A 305 -11.61 9.96 10.29
N LYS A 306 -11.23 8.86 10.94
CA LYS A 306 -11.48 8.62 12.35
C LYS A 306 -10.17 8.60 13.12
N SER A 307 -10.15 9.25 14.28
CA SER A 307 -9.03 9.23 15.22
C SER A 307 -9.48 8.91 16.64
N ASN A 308 -8.71 8.06 17.32
CA ASN A 308 -8.89 7.78 18.74
C ASN A 308 -8.15 8.81 19.63
N GLY A 309 -6.83 8.98 19.46
CA GLY A 309 -5.97 9.69 20.42
C GLY A 309 -5.57 11.12 20.04
N ALA A 310 -5.71 11.52 18.78
CA ALA A 310 -5.17 12.77 18.24
C ALA A 310 -6.22 13.50 17.38
N PRO A 311 -5.87 14.60 16.68
CA PRO A 311 -6.76 15.16 15.67
C PRO A 311 -6.96 14.18 14.51
N ALA A 312 -8.19 14.11 13.97
CA ALA A 312 -8.42 13.34 12.74
C ALA A 312 -7.68 13.98 11.54
N VAL A 313 -7.64 15.31 11.50
CA VAL A 313 -6.92 16.07 10.47
C VAL A 313 -6.05 17.13 11.10
N GLU A 314 -4.79 17.20 10.66
CA GLU A 314 -3.83 18.22 11.07
C GLU A 314 -3.19 18.85 9.82
N VAL A 315 -3.41 20.15 9.62
CA VAL A 315 -2.81 20.94 8.53
C VAL A 315 -1.83 21.93 9.14
N ARG A 316 -0.54 21.55 9.13
CA ARG A 316 0.56 22.33 9.70
C ARG A 316 1.06 23.38 8.72
N ALA A 317 1.31 22.96 7.49
CA ALA A 317 1.75 23.81 6.38
C ALA A 317 1.29 23.19 5.06
N ALA A 318 0.83 24.04 4.13
CA ALA A 318 0.37 23.63 2.81
C ALA A 318 0.32 24.80 1.83
N ASP A 319 0.59 24.55 0.55
CA ASP A 319 0.18 25.46 -0.51
C ASP A 319 -1.35 25.55 -0.49
N HIS A 320 -2.04 24.41 -0.49
CA HIS A 320 -3.46 24.32 -0.15
C HIS A 320 -3.91 22.91 0.22
N VAL A 321 -4.90 22.84 1.10
CA VAL A 321 -5.69 21.65 1.41
C VAL A 321 -7.17 21.92 1.14
N VAL A 322 -7.83 21.01 0.44
CA VAL A 322 -9.28 21.05 0.21
C VAL A 322 -9.91 19.76 0.71
N ILE A 323 -10.84 19.85 1.65
CA ILE A 323 -11.55 18.71 2.24
C ILE A 323 -13.05 18.94 2.08
N THR A 324 -13.70 18.08 1.30
CA THR A 324 -15.13 18.22 1.01
C THR A 324 -15.90 16.91 1.06
N GLY A 325 -17.11 16.93 1.64
CA GLY A 325 -17.99 15.77 1.68
C GLY A 325 -17.40 14.59 2.46
N CYS A 326 -16.59 14.85 3.48
CA CYS A 326 -15.96 13.83 4.31
C CYS A 326 -16.63 13.74 5.69
N SER A 327 -16.44 12.61 6.36
CA SER A 327 -16.73 12.43 7.79
C SER A 327 -15.43 12.55 8.58
N LEU A 328 -15.34 13.53 9.47
CA LEU A 328 -14.18 13.80 10.32
C LEU A 328 -14.56 13.49 11.77
N ILE A 329 -14.10 12.36 12.28
CA ILE A 329 -14.62 11.74 13.50
C ILE A 329 -13.51 11.67 14.56
N ARG A 330 -13.72 12.41 15.64
CA ARG A 330 -12.93 12.36 16.86
C ARG A 330 -13.85 12.30 18.09
N ASN A 331 -14.55 11.19 18.26
CA ASN A 331 -15.53 11.01 19.35
C ASN A 331 -15.10 10.03 20.46
N MET A 332 -13.85 9.53 20.44
CA MET A 332 -13.34 8.56 21.43
C MET A 332 -13.40 9.10 22.86
N GLU A 333 -14.01 8.33 23.77
CA GLU A 333 -14.13 8.69 25.19
C GLU A 333 -12.76 8.77 25.89
N GLY A 334 -12.65 9.71 26.83
CA GLY A 334 -11.42 9.91 27.62
C GLY A 334 -10.37 10.81 26.95
N TYR A 335 -10.62 11.30 25.73
CA TYR A 335 -9.72 12.19 25.03
C TYR A 335 -10.44 13.44 24.48
N ASP A 336 -9.71 14.57 24.40
CA ASP A 336 -10.28 15.91 24.14
C ASP A 336 -9.62 16.69 22.98
N ALA A 337 -8.56 16.17 22.35
CA ALA A 337 -8.08 16.63 21.04
C ALA A 337 -9.23 16.96 20.03
N PRO A 338 -9.06 18.02 19.23
CA PRO A 338 -10.07 18.46 18.28
C PRO A 338 -10.18 17.53 17.07
N ALA A 339 -11.27 17.60 16.30
CA ALA A 339 -11.36 16.82 15.05
C ALA A 339 -10.41 17.36 13.97
N VAL A 340 -10.27 18.68 13.87
CA VAL A 340 -9.38 19.35 12.91
C VAL A 340 -8.51 20.38 13.61
N VAL A 341 -7.20 20.34 13.33
CA VAL A 341 -6.24 21.41 13.67
C VAL A 341 -5.73 22.05 12.38
N TRP A 342 -5.75 23.37 12.33
CA TRP A 342 -5.22 24.14 11.23
C TRP A 342 -4.25 25.22 11.74
N SER A 343 -2.97 25.05 11.44
CA SER A 343 -1.89 25.90 11.94
C SER A 343 -1.26 26.78 10.85
N GLY A 344 -1.39 26.41 9.57
CA GLY A 344 -0.75 27.15 8.48
C GLY A 344 -1.25 26.81 7.07
N GLY A 345 -0.89 27.66 6.11
CA GLY A 345 -1.23 27.46 4.70
C GLY A 345 -2.68 27.84 4.36
N ARG A 346 -3.20 27.31 3.24
CA ARG A 346 -4.60 27.52 2.82
C ARG A 346 -5.46 26.29 3.05
N LEU A 347 -6.63 26.48 3.65
CA LEU A 347 -7.59 25.41 3.90
C LEU A 347 -8.98 25.76 3.37
N VAL A 348 -9.56 24.84 2.61
CA VAL A 348 -11.00 24.82 2.31
C VAL A 348 -11.60 23.59 2.98
N LEU A 349 -12.46 23.81 3.96
CA LEU A 349 -13.19 22.79 4.70
C LEU A 349 -14.69 23.00 4.44
N GLN A 350 -15.25 22.26 3.49
CA GLN A 350 -16.60 22.52 3.00
C GLN A 350 -17.50 21.28 2.93
N GLY A 351 -18.70 21.37 3.52
CA GLY A 351 -19.72 20.33 3.37
C GLY A 351 -19.37 19.01 4.04
N ASN A 352 -18.66 19.04 5.17
CA ASN A 352 -18.24 17.86 5.92
C ASN A 352 -19.16 17.60 7.12
N MET A 353 -19.18 16.34 7.57
CA MET A 353 -19.67 15.97 8.90
C MET A 353 -18.47 15.96 9.86
N ILE A 354 -18.56 16.73 10.95
CA ILE A 354 -17.48 16.86 11.94
C ILE A 354 -18.04 16.46 13.29
N GLU A 355 -17.49 15.40 13.87
CA GLU A 355 -17.84 14.92 15.20
C GLU A 355 -16.61 15.00 16.09
N ALA A 356 -16.72 15.68 17.23
CA ALA A 356 -15.64 15.77 18.20
C ALA A 356 -16.17 15.60 19.63
N ARG A 357 -15.41 14.98 20.55
CA ARG A 357 -15.66 15.20 21.98
C ARG A 357 -15.21 16.60 22.38
N GLY A 358 -13.98 16.95 22.01
CA GLY A 358 -13.42 18.28 22.20
C GLY A 358 -13.94 19.30 21.19
N ALA A 359 -13.06 20.18 20.71
CA ALA A 359 -13.43 21.16 19.70
C ALA A 359 -13.59 20.53 18.30
N GLY A 360 -14.50 21.07 17.49
CA GLY A 360 -14.67 20.60 16.11
C GLY A 360 -13.47 20.99 15.25
N VAL A 361 -13.23 22.30 15.14
CA VAL A 361 -12.08 22.87 14.42
C VAL A 361 -11.33 23.83 15.33
N VAL A 362 -10.01 23.69 15.39
CA VAL A 362 -9.11 24.64 16.04
C VAL A 362 -8.25 25.30 14.97
N ILE A 363 -8.28 26.63 14.93
CA ILE A 363 -7.42 27.47 14.10
C ILE A 363 -6.38 28.10 15.00
N GLU A 364 -5.12 27.71 14.82
CA GLU A 364 -4.01 28.13 15.68
C GLU A 364 -3.37 29.45 15.25
N GLU A 365 -2.49 29.99 16.10
CA GLU A 365 -1.74 31.22 15.85
C GLU A 365 -0.66 30.99 14.78
N GLY A 366 -1.03 31.18 13.52
CA GLY A 366 -0.14 30.97 12.38
C GLY A 366 -0.90 31.30 11.10
N ARG A 367 -0.36 32.19 10.27
CA ARG A 367 -1.13 32.84 9.20
C ARG A 367 -1.59 31.83 8.14
N GLY A 368 -2.85 31.98 7.70
CA GLY A 368 -3.44 31.25 6.58
C GLY A 368 -4.61 32.01 5.95
N ALA A 369 -5.07 31.56 4.79
CA ALA A 369 -6.29 32.06 4.15
C ALA A 369 -7.19 30.88 3.82
N GLY A 370 -8.47 30.97 4.13
CA GLY A 370 -9.32 29.78 4.01
C GLY A 370 -10.80 30.00 4.20
N LEU A 371 -11.52 28.90 4.03
CA LEU A 371 -12.97 28.84 4.04
C LEU A 371 -13.42 27.64 4.86
N ILE A 372 -14.22 27.88 5.90
CA ILE A 372 -14.93 26.85 6.65
C ILE A 372 -16.41 27.09 6.40
N GLN A 373 -17.02 26.28 5.53
CA GLN A 373 -18.39 26.54 5.07
C GLN A 373 -19.28 25.31 4.93
N GLY A 374 -20.53 25.44 5.38
CA GLY A 374 -21.56 24.42 5.12
C GLY A 374 -21.31 23.09 5.82
N ASN A 375 -20.49 23.07 6.88
CA ASN A 375 -20.22 21.85 7.65
C ASN A 375 -21.32 21.62 8.70
N LEU A 376 -21.57 20.36 9.01
CA LEU A 376 -22.38 19.91 10.14
C LEU A 376 -21.42 19.54 11.26
N ILE A 377 -21.48 20.24 12.40
CA ILE A 377 -20.51 20.09 13.48
C ILE A 377 -21.23 19.68 14.76
N SER A 378 -20.88 18.52 15.33
CA SER A 378 -21.30 18.10 16.67
C SER A 378 -20.10 18.03 17.60
N CYS A 379 -20.20 18.71 18.74
CA CYS A 379 -19.19 18.70 19.80
C CYS A 379 -19.85 18.41 21.14
N GLN A 380 -19.22 17.60 22.00
CA GLN A 380 -19.75 17.32 23.34
C GLN A 380 -19.29 18.35 24.38
N ASP A 381 -17.98 18.43 24.57
CA ASP A 381 -17.33 19.16 25.68
C ASP A 381 -16.53 20.39 25.17
N GLY A 382 -16.46 20.60 23.85
CA GLY A 382 -15.73 21.70 23.22
C GLY A 382 -16.57 22.62 22.33
N GLN A 383 -15.93 23.66 21.80
CA GLN A 383 -16.56 24.59 20.86
C GLN A 383 -16.50 24.04 19.43
N ALA A 384 -17.53 24.32 18.63
CA ALA A 384 -17.56 23.90 17.23
C ALA A 384 -16.36 24.44 16.42
N ILE A 385 -16.00 25.71 16.63
CA ILE A 385 -14.86 26.36 15.99
C ILE A 385 -14.18 27.25 17.03
N VAL A 386 -12.91 26.99 17.30
CA VAL A 386 -12.03 27.81 18.13
C VAL A 386 -11.07 28.55 17.22
N VAL A 387 -10.98 29.86 17.38
CA VAL A 387 -10.07 30.72 16.63
C VAL A 387 -9.11 31.36 17.63
N ASP A 388 -7.88 30.86 17.69
CA ASP A 388 -6.83 31.38 18.56
C ASP A 388 -5.93 32.34 17.78
N THR A 389 -6.52 33.42 17.25
CA THR A 389 -5.80 34.40 16.42
C THR A 389 -5.77 35.78 17.06
N GLY A 390 -4.57 36.31 17.31
CA GLY A 390 -4.34 37.72 17.66
C GLY A 390 -4.35 38.69 16.46
N LEU A 391 -4.63 38.21 15.24
CA LEU A 391 -4.63 38.96 13.98
C LEU A 391 -5.98 38.79 13.27
N GLU A 392 -6.41 39.78 12.47
CA GLU A 392 -7.58 39.64 11.58
C GLU A 392 -7.29 38.57 10.51
N PRO A 393 -7.90 37.39 10.57
CA PRO A 393 -7.58 36.33 9.62
C PRO A 393 -8.30 36.60 8.29
N ALA A 394 -7.68 36.28 7.15
CA ALA A 394 -8.37 36.15 5.86
C ALA A 394 -9.15 34.82 5.79
N ILE A 395 -9.93 34.55 6.84
CA ILE A 395 -10.66 33.30 7.05
C ILE A 395 -12.14 33.61 7.03
N SER A 396 -12.85 32.92 6.15
CA SER A 396 -14.30 33.01 6.06
C SER A 396 -14.93 31.81 6.77
N VAL A 397 -15.72 32.07 7.81
CA VAL A 397 -16.48 31.04 8.54
C VAL A 397 -17.96 31.33 8.34
N ASN A 398 -18.64 30.54 7.49
CA ASN A 398 -20.00 30.86 7.04
C ASN A 398 -20.89 29.64 6.89
N GLY A 399 -22.16 29.73 7.31
CA GLY A 399 -23.17 28.70 7.02
C GLY A 399 -22.88 27.31 7.61
N ASN A 400 -22.05 27.21 8.64
CA ASN A 400 -21.86 25.97 9.40
C ASN A 400 -23.01 25.80 10.39
N GLN A 401 -23.49 24.57 10.56
CA GLN A 401 -24.56 24.25 11.51
C GLN A 401 -23.98 23.45 12.67
N VAL A 402 -24.09 24.02 13.88
CA VAL A 402 -23.74 23.33 15.11
C VAL A 402 -24.95 22.52 15.57
N MET A 403 -24.74 21.22 15.76
CA MET A 403 -25.76 20.28 16.19
C MET A 403 -25.53 19.91 17.65
N ASP A 404 -26.60 19.88 18.43
CA ASP A 404 -26.60 19.39 19.81
C ASP A 404 -27.05 17.91 19.81
N ILE A 405 -26.39 17.10 18.97
CA ILE A 405 -26.66 15.67 18.85
C ILE A 405 -25.56 14.98 19.65
N PRO A 406 -25.88 14.42 20.84
CA PRO A 406 -24.90 13.61 21.54
C PRO A 406 -24.44 12.50 20.58
N PRO A 407 -23.13 12.26 20.45
CA PRO A 407 -22.62 11.19 19.60
C PRO A 407 -23.33 9.89 19.98
N PRO A 408 -23.51 8.98 19.01
CA PRO A 408 -24.14 7.70 19.26
C PRO A 408 -23.46 7.04 20.48
N PRO A 409 -24.24 6.38 21.36
CA PRO A 409 -23.65 5.66 22.48
C PRO A 409 -22.57 4.73 21.94
N VAL A 410 -21.38 4.80 22.52
CA VAL A 410 -20.28 3.90 22.18
C VAL A 410 -20.83 2.49 22.36
N GLU A 411 -20.94 1.73 21.27
CA GLU A 411 -21.03 0.28 21.42
C GLU A 411 -19.72 -0.12 22.08
N ASN A 412 -19.79 -0.58 23.33
CA ASN A 412 -18.74 -1.37 23.93
C ASN A 412 -18.50 -2.57 23.01
N THR A 413 -17.63 -2.42 22.03
CA THR A 413 -16.84 -3.54 21.55
C THR A 413 -15.76 -3.75 22.61
N GLU A 414 -16.20 -4.28 23.75
CA GLU A 414 -15.34 -5.04 24.65
C GLU A 414 -14.73 -6.23 23.89
N ASP A 415 -13.59 -6.71 24.39
CA ASP A 415 -12.91 -7.98 24.08
C ASP A 415 -11.78 -8.01 23.03
#